data_AF-A0A7K4DTV2-F1
#
_entry.id   AF-A0A7K4DTV2-F1
#
_cell.length_a   1.000
_cell.length_b   1.000
_cell.length_c   1.000
_cell.angle_alpha   90.00
_cell.angle_beta   90.00
_cell.angle_gamma   90.00
#
_symmetry.space_group_name_H-M   'P 1'
#
loop_
_entity.id
_entity.type
_entity.pdbx_description
1 polymer ?
#
loop_
_entity_poly.entity_id
_entity_poly.type
_entity_poly.pdbx_seq_one_letter_code
_entity_poly.pdbx_strand_id
1 'polypeptide(L)'
;MKIIFLISLVLLFTIPPAYSQLLSDSTGLLNRLDVQTGGRSFEVETISNFDITNYEFNADEKKLVIYINAGLEKSLTDILIPKSLLDGNFTFYLNDQELFPKVRSNEEISFVNMNFTGIGNHTLAIIGTSYLDGLTEVDESEIMETEKLENKEKKGDSVVWLATAIIIALASILLIVILKKRK
;
A
#
# COMPACT_ATOMS: atom_id res chain seq x y z
N MET A 1 21.40 23.95 -42.59
CA MET A 1 20.52 23.79 -41.40
C MET A 1 19.32 22.86 -41.63
N LYS A 2 18.63 22.89 -42.79
CA LYS A 2 17.43 22.04 -43.05
C LYS A 2 17.70 20.52 -43.07
N ILE A 3 18.84 20.08 -43.61
CA ILE A 3 19.19 18.65 -43.72
C ILE A 3 19.54 17.99 -42.38
N ILE A 4 20.17 18.74 -41.47
CA ILE A 4 20.49 18.26 -40.12
C ILE A 4 19.19 18.04 -39.34
N PHE A 5 18.21 18.93 -39.52
CA PHE A 5 16.89 18.80 -38.93
C PHE A 5 16.14 17.57 -39.44
N LEU A 6 16.26 17.28 -40.74
CA LEU A 6 15.64 16.11 -41.36
C LEU A 6 16.25 14.80 -40.85
N ILE A 7 17.58 14.74 -40.69
CA ILE A 7 18.29 13.58 -40.14
C ILE A 7 17.90 13.35 -38.67
N SER A 8 17.79 14.42 -37.88
CA SER A 8 17.38 14.33 -36.48
C SER A 8 15.93 13.83 -36.32
N LEU A 9 15.05 14.14 -37.28
CA LEU A 9 13.66 13.67 -37.26
C LEU A 9 13.54 12.19 -37.60
N VAL A 10 14.38 11.69 -38.53
CA VAL A 10 14.40 10.27 -38.91
C VAL A 10 14.90 9.39 -37.76
N LEU A 11 15.86 9.86 -36.95
CA LEU A 11 16.36 9.12 -35.78
C LEU A 11 15.28 8.87 -34.71
N LEU A 12 14.25 9.73 -34.61
CA LEU A 12 13.16 9.54 -33.65
C LEU A 12 12.23 8.36 -34.02
N PHE A 13 12.20 7.95 -35.30
CA PHE A 13 11.38 6.83 -35.78
C PHE A 13 12.10 5.48 -35.74
N THR A 14 13.42 5.45 -35.52
CA THR A 14 14.19 4.20 -35.38
C THR A 14 14.22 3.66 -33.97
N ILE A 15 13.69 4.40 -32.99
CA ILE A 15 13.49 3.87 -31.65
C ILE A 15 12.22 3.03 -31.74
N PRO A 16 12.29 1.69 -31.77
CA PRO A 16 11.08 0.90 -31.60
C PRO A 16 10.43 1.40 -30.31
N PRO A 17 9.10 1.64 -30.28
CA PRO A 17 8.47 1.84 -29.00
C PRO A 17 8.92 0.67 -28.13
N ALA A 18 9.50 0.98 -26.97
CA ALA A 18 9.61 0.03 -25.90
C ALA A 18 8.15 -0.26 -25.52
N TYR A 19 7.52 -1.13 -26.31
CA TYR A 19 6.21 -1.65 -26.03
C TYR A 19 6.29 -2.09 -24.59
N SER A 20 5.48 -1.45 -23.74
CA SER A 20 5.15 -1.94 -22.42
C SER A 20 5.05 -3.45 -22.54
N GLN A 21 5.90 -4.18 -21.80
CA GLN A 21 5.75 -5.61 -21.66
C GLN A 21 4.27 -5.91 -21.54
N LEU A 22 3.78 -6.81 -22.40
CA LEU A 22 2.40 -7.28 -22.40
C LEU A 22 1.96 -7.39 -20.94
N LEU A 23 1.07 -6.48 -20.51
CA LEU A 23 0.30 -6.70 -19.31
C LEU A 23 -0.50 -7.96 -19.64
N SER A 24 -0.12 -9.04 -18.96
CA SER A 24 -0.58 -10.41 -19.20
C SER A 24 -2.07 -10.43 -19.55
N ASP A 25 -2.44 -11.15 -20.61
CA ASP A 25 -3.83 -11.53 -20.95
C ASP A 25 -4.53 -12.36 -19.83
N SER A 26 -3.88 -12.50 -18.67
CA SER A 26 -4.48 -12.99 -17.43
C SER A 26 -4.90 -11.79 -16.58
N THR A 27 -6.17 -11.41 -16.62
CA THR A 27 -6.74 -10.50 -15.61
C THR A 27 -6.64 -11.22 -14.25
N GLY A 28 -5.62 -10.89 -13.47
CA GLY A 28 -5.47 -11.43 -12.12
C GLY A 28 -6.45 -10.77 -11.16
N LEU A 29 -6.91 -11.53 -10.18
CA LEU A 29 -7.66 -11.08 -9.02
C LEU A 29 -6.72 -10.34 -8.09
N LEU A 30 -6.98 -9.04 -7.88
CA LEU A 30 -6.29 -8.24 -6.88
C LEU A 30 -6.86 -8.55 -5.50
N ASN A 31 -6.02 -8.96 -4.56
CA ASN A 31 -6.36 -9.07 -3.14
C ASN A 31 -5.40 -8.22 -2.31
N ARG A 32 -5.93 -7.67 -1.21
CA ARG A 32 -5.21 -6.87 -0.22
C ARG A 32 -5.32 -7.54 1.12
N LEU A 33 -4.18 -7.94 1.68
CA LEU A 33 -4.11 -8.62 2.96
C LEU A 33 -3.61 -7.61 4.00
N ASP A 34 -4.53 -7.09 4.82
CA ASP A 34 -4.24 -6.12 5.86
C ASP A 34 -3.65 -6.81 7.11
N VAL A 35 -2.33 -6.97 7.13
CA VAL A 35 -1.62 -7.62 8.23
C VAL A 35 -1.49 -6.66 9.41
N GLN A 36 -2.20 -6.98 10.49
CA GLN A 36 -2.17 -6.20 11.74
C GLN A 36 -1.14 -6.76 12.72
N THR A 37 -0.10 -5.98 13.02
CA THR A 37 1.02 -6.42 13.86
C THR A 37 1.89 -5.25 14.33
N GLY A 38 2.51 -5.34 15.51
CA GLY A 38 3.32 -4.25 16.09
C GLY A 38 2.60 -2.92 16.27
N GLY A 39 1.27 -2.95 16.47
CA GLY A 39 0.42 -1.76 16.58
C GLY A 39 0.14 -1.05 15.26
N ARG A 40 0.40 -1.69 14.11
CA ARG A 40 0.28 -1.09 12.77
C ARG A 40 -0.39 -2.06 11.77
N SER A 41 -0.90 -1.49 10.69
CA SER A 41 -1.43 -2.24 9.54
C SER A 41 -0.47 -2.17 8.37
N PHE A 42 -0.20 -3.32 7.75
CA PHE A 42 0.62 -3.43 6.55
C PHE A 42 -0.18 -4.11 5.45
N GLU A 43 -0.25 -3.48 4.27
CA GLU A 43 -0.97 -4.02 3.13
C GLU A 43 -0.04 -4.90 2.29
N VAL A 44 -0.29 -6.21 2.25
CA VAL A 44 0.33 -7.12 1.29
C VAL A 44 -0.61 -7.25 0.10
N GLU A 45 -0.17 -6.83 -1.09
CA GLU A 45 -0.96 -6.92 -2.31
C GLU A 45 -0.62 -8.21 -3.08
N THR A 46 -1.63 -8.89 -3.60
CA THR A 46 -1.45 -10.07 -4.47
C THR A 46 -2.25 -9.93 -5.75
N ILE A 47 -1.70 -10.38 -6.87
CA ILE A 47 -2.41 -10.50 -8.14
C ILE A 47 -2.30 -11.96 -8.60
N SER A 48 -3.42 -12.69 -8.59
CA SER A 48 -3.44 -14.14 -8.82
C SER A 48 -4.55 -14.58 -9.78
N ASN A 49 -4.46 -15.78 -10.34
CA ASN A 49 -5.57 -16.40 -11.10
C ASN A 49 -6.39 -17.41 -10.25
N PHE A 50 -6.36 -17.26 -8.94
CA PHE A 50 -7.03 -18.11 -7.95
C PHE A 50 -7.56 -17.25 -6.79
N ASP A 51 -8.50 -17.81 -6.02
CA ASP A 51 -9.08 -17.13 -4.87
C ASP A 51 -8.17 -17.25 -3.64
N ILE A 52 -8.02 -16.15 -2.91
CA ILE A 52 -7.44 -16.14 -1.56
C ILE A 52 -8.61 -16.16 -0.57
N THR A 53 -8.69 -17.23 0.21
CA THR A 53 -9.81 -17.47 1.12
C THR A 53 -9.56 -16.92 2.52
N ASN A 54 -8.30 -16.88 2.96
CA ASN A 54 -7.89 -16.31 4.24
C ASN A 54 -6.36 -16.06 4.26
N TYR A 55 -5.87 -15.36 5.27
CA TYR A 55 -4.46 -15.20 5.58
C TYR A 55 -4.22 -15.09 7.09
N GLU A 56 -3.02 -15.47 7.53
CA GLU A 56 -2.59 -15.37 8.92
C GLU A 56 -1.14 -14.89 8.99
N PHE A 57 -0.80 -14.11 10.02
CA PHE A 57 0.57 -13.65 10.25
C PHE A 57 1.03 -14.01 11.66
N ASN A 58 2.22 -14.58 11.77
CA ASN A 58 2.87 -14.90 13.05
C ASN A 58 4.17 -14.10 13.15
N ALA A 59 4.24 -13.18 14.11
CA ALA A 59 5.39 -12.31 14.33
C ALA A 59 6.63 -13.07 14.85
N ASP A 60 6.44 -14.04 15.76
CA ASP A 60 7.53 -14.84 16.35
C ASP A 60 8.23 -15.69 15.29
N GLU A 61 7.45 -16.28 14.38
CA GLU A 61 7.94 -17.08 13.26
C GLU A 61 8.29 -16.24 12.03
N LYS A 62 7.94 -14.95 12.02
CA LYS A 62 8.09 -14.05 10.86
C LYS A 62 7.43 -14.64 9.61
N LYS A 63 6.22 -15.19 9.79
CA LYS A 63 5.56 -16.05 8.81
C LYS A 63 4.22 -15.47 8.40
N LEU A 64 4.05 -15.24 7.10
CA LEU A 64 2.77 -14.97 6.46
C LEU A 64 2.25 -16.26 5.82
N VAL A 65 1.03 -16.67 6.19
CA VAL A 65 0.32 -17.81 5.62
C VAL A 65 -0.84 -17.31 4.78
N ILE A 66 -0.96 -17.81 3.55
CA ILE A 66 -2.02 -17.47 2.60
C ILE A 66 -2.76 -18.76 2.23
N TYR A 67 -4.07 -18.77 2.42
CA TYR A 67 -4.94 -19.91 2.10
C TYR A 67 -5.60 -19.70 0.74
N ILE A 68 -5.32 -20.60 -0.19
CA ILE A 68 -5.64 -20.48 -1.61
C ILE A 68 -6.70 -21.50 -2.00
N ASN A 69 -7.67 -21.11 -2.82
CA ASN A 69 -8.53 -22.03 -3.56
C ASN A 69 -8.26 -21.85 -5.08
N ALA A 70 -7.56 -22.82 -5.66
CA ALA A 70 -7.18 -22.82 -7.06
C ALA A 70 -8.25 -23.53 -7.91
N GLY A 71 -8.86 -22.80 -8.84
CA GLY A 71 -9.82 -23.36 -9.81
C GLY A 71 -9.18 -23.92 -11.09
N LEU A 72 -7.87 -23.72 -11.27
CA LEU A 72 -7.11 -24.11 -12.47
C LEU A 72 -5.92 -24.97 -12.08
N GLU A 73 -5.55 -25.90 -12.96
CA GLU A 73 -4.39 -26.76 -12.77
C GLU A 73 -3.07 -25.98 -12.69
N LYS A 74 -2.98 -24.82 -13.36
CA LYS A 74 -1.81 -23.95 -13.35
C LYS A 74 -2.16 -22.63 -12.70
N SER A 75 -1.55 -22.39 -11.55
CA SER A 75 -1.76 -21.19 -10.75
C SER A 75 -0.56 -20.25 -10.90
N LEU A 76 -0.84 -18.95 -11.05
CA LEU A 76 0.13 -17.87 -11.15
C LEU A 76 -0.22 -16.82 -10.10
N THR A 77 0.78 -16.29 -9.40
CA THR A 77 0.58 -15.13 -8.53
C THR A 77 1.82 -14.24 -8.47
N ASP A 78 1.55 -12.95 -8.39
CA ASP A 78 2.48 -11.92 -7.96
C ASP A 78 2.11 -11.49 -6.54
N ILE A 79 3.10 -11.23 -5.68
CA ILE A 79 2.92 -10.81 -4.28
C ILE A 79 3.86 -9.64 -4.00
N LEU A 80 3.33 -8.55 -3.48
CA LEU A 80 4.07 -7.38 -3.01
C LEU A 80 4.06 -7.36 -1.49
N ILE A 81 5.23 -7.58 -0.90
CA ILE A 81 5.40 -7.62 0.56
C ILE A 81 6.12 -6.33 0.98
N PRO A 82 5.54 -5.49 1.85
CA PRO A 82 6.24 -4.34 2.42
C PRO A 82 7.46 -4.80 3.22
N LYS A 83 8.64 -4.24 2.95
CA LYS A 83 9.86 -4.55 3.70
C LYS A 83 9.79 -4.09 5.15
N SER A 84 8.96 -3.09 5.42
CA SER A 84 8.63 -2.66 6.77
C SER A 84 7.84 -3.70 7.57
N LEU A 85 7.18 -4.66 6.91
CA LEU A 85 6.52 -5.79 7.56
C LEU A 85 7.48 -6.99 7.66
N LEU A 86 8.01 -7.45 6.53
CA LEU A 86 8.77 -8.69 6.42
C LEU A 86 9.87 -8.55 5.36
N ASP A 87 11.13 -8.84 5.72
CA ASP A 87 12.29 -8.57 4.85
C ASP A 87 13.43 -9.61 4.97
N GLY A 88 14.42 -9.40 4.09
CA GLY A 88 15.66 -10.14 3.93
C GLY A 88 15.49 -11.35 3.02
N ASN A 89 16.01 -12.51 3.43
CA ASN A 89 15.83 -13.73 2.65
C ASN A 89 14.48 -14.35 2.96
N PHE A 90 13.81 -14.83 1.92
CA PHE A 90 12.52 -15.50 2.06
C PHE A 90 12.65 -17.01 1.84
N THR A 91 11.95 -17.78 2.67
CA THR A 91 11.70 -19.21 2.45
C THR A 91 10.21 -19.41 2.19
N PHE A 92 9.88 -20.20 1.18
CA PHE A 92 8.50 -20.42 0.75
C PHE A 92 8.13 -21.89 0.86
N TYR A 93 6.95 -22.18 1.38
CA TYR A 93 6.37 -23.52 1.38
C TYR A 93 4.98 -23.50 0.75
N LEU A 94 4.70 -24.44 -0.15
CA LEU A 94 3.36 -24.73 -0.63
C LEU A 94 2.99 -26.13 -0.17
N ASN A 95 1.95 -26.25 0.67
CA ASN A 95 1.54 -27.52 1.27
C ASN A 95 2.73 -28.25 1.92
N ASP A 96 3.49 -27.53 2.76
CA ASP A 96 4.70 -28.00 3.45
C ASP A 96 5.88 -28.41 2.55
N GLN A 97 5.76 -28.24 1.22
CA GLN A 97 6.84 -28.45 0.29
C GLN A 97 7.53 -27.13 -0.06
N GLU A 98 8.85 -27.08 0.09
CA GLU A 98 9.64 -25.89 -0.20
C GLU A 98 9.59 -25.52 -1.70
N LEU A 99 9.46 -24.22 -1.99
CA LEU A 99 9.49 -23.63 -3.31
C LEU A 99 10.55 -22.54 -3.43
N PHE A 100 11.02 -22.30 -4.66
CA PHE A 100 12.03 -21.29 -4.97
C PHE A 100 11.50 -20.30 -6.01
N PRO A 101 10.55 -19.42 -5.63
CA PRO A 101 10.00 -18.42 -6.53
C PRO A 101 11.02 -17.33 -6.87
N LYS A 102 10.69 -16.52 -7.87
CA LYS A 102 11.54 -15.40 -8.26
C LYS A 102 11.23 -14.19 -7.37
N VAL A 103 12.18 -13.81 -6.54
CA VAL A 103 12.08 -12.61 -5.69
C VAL A 103 12.91 -11.47 -6.27
N ARG A 104 12.33 -10.27 -6.31
CA ARG A 104 13.00 -9.01 -6.63
C ARG A 104 12.65 -8.00 -5.55
N SER A 105 13.62 -7.26 -5.05
CA SER A 105 13.39 -6.29 -3.97
C SER A 105 13.94 -4.92 -4.34
N ASN A 106 13.30 -3.88 -3.83
CA ASN A 106 13.84 -2.51 -3.81
C ASN A 106 13.93 -2.02 -2.35
N GLU A 107 13.91 -0.71 -2.10
CA GLU A 107 13.98 -0.15 -0.74
C GLU A 107 12.68 -0.31 0.06
N GLU A 108 11.52 -0.44 -0.61
CA GLU A 108 10.20 -0.38 0.03
C GLU A 108 9.50 -1.74 0.05
N ILE A 109 9.66 -2.53 -1.00
CA ILE A 109 8.91 -3.77 -1.24
C ILE A 109 9.80 -4.93 -1.69
N SER A 110 9.31 -6.13 -1.41
CA SER A 110 9.74 -7.38 -2.03
C SER A 110 8.64 -7.90 -2.94
N PHE A 111 8.95 -7.99 -4.23
CA PHE A 111 8.09 -8.52 -5.28
C PHE A 111 8.41 -10.00 -5.54
N VAL A 112 7.44 -10.87 -5.30
CA VAL A 112 7.53 -12.32 -5.50
C VAL A 112 6.68 -12.71 -6.69
N ASN A 113 7.28 -13.36 -7.68
CA ASN A 113 6.57 -14.00 -8.79
C ASN A 113 6.68 -15.52 -8.65
N MET A 114 5.53 -16.20 -8.59
CA MET A 114 5.48 -17.65 -8.40
C MET A 114 4.39 -18.32 -9.23
N ASN A 115 4.57 -19.61 -9.44
CA ASN A 115 3.57 -20.49 -10.03
C ASN A 115 3.59 -21.86 -9.34
N PHE A 116 2.46 -22.56 -9.43
CA PHE A 116 2.37 -23.94 -8.94
C PHE A 116 1.32 -24.72 -9.72
N THR A 117 1.29 -26.04 -9.49
CA THR A 117 0.33 -26.95 -10.12
C THR A 117 -0.54 -27.62 -9.06
N GLY A 118 -1.84 -27.70 -9.35
CA GLY A 118 -2.84 -28.32 -8.48
C GLY A 118 -4.13 -27.51 -8.40
N ILE A 119 -5.24 -28.23 -8.29
CA ILE A 119 -6.60 -27.70 -8.10
C ILE A 119 -7.02 -27.91 -6.65
N GLY A 120 -7.82 -26.98 -6.13
CA GLY A 120 -8.43 -27.05 -4.81
C GLY A 120 -7.68 -26.21 -3.78
N ASN A 121 -7.69 -26.66 -2.54
CA ASN A 121 -7.15 -25.89 -1.43
C ASN A 121 -5.63 -26.07 -1.32
N HIS A 122 -4.91 -24.95 -1.20
CA HIS A 122 -3.48 -24.91 -0.98
C HIS A 122 -3.14 -23.94 0.15
N THR A 123 -2.03 -24.20 0.84
CA THR A 123 -1.48 -23.31 1.86
C THR A 123 -0.10 -22.85 1.43
N LEU A 124 0.07 -21.53 1.26
CA LEU A 124 1.35 -20.89 0.98
C LEU A 124 1.87 -20.25 2.27
N ALA A 125 3.04 -20.67 2.73
CA ALA A 125 3.76 -20.01 3.82
C ALA A 125 4.97 -19.25 3.28
N ILE A 126 5.14 -18.01 3.73
CA ILE A 126 6.23 -17.11 3.37
C ILE A 126 6.91 -16.70 4.68
N ILE A 127 8.19 -17.05 4.83
CA ILE A 127 8.97 -16.79 6.04
C ILE A 127 10.08 -15.82 5.68
N GLY A 128 10.15 -14.68 6.36
CA GLY A 128 11.23 -13.71 6.22
C GLY A 128 12.32 -13.88 7.27
N THR A 129 13.50 -13.31 7.02
CA THR A 129 14.58 -13.29 8.02
C THR A 129 14.41 -12.19 9.07
N SER A 130 13.77 -11.08 8.72
CA SER A 130 13.47 -9.97 9.62
C SER A 130 11.99 -9.57 9.57
N TYR A 131 11.53 -8.98 10.66
CA TYR A 131 10.17 -8.51 10.91
C TYR A 131 10.26 -7.14 11.57
N LEU A 132 9.47 -6.16 11.10
CA LEU A 132 9.52 -4.76 11.53
C LEU A 132 10.92 -4.14 11.52
N ASP A 133 11.75 -4.50 10.55
CA ASP A 133 13.11 -3.96 10.50
C ASP A 133 13.07 -2.44 10.27
N GLY A 134 13.77 -1.69 11.12
CA GLY A 134 13.72 -0.22 11.15
C GLY A 134 12.50 0.38 11.86
N LEU A 135 11.62 -0.41 12.46
CA LEU A 135 10.47 0.05 13.23
C LEU A 135 10.50 -0.53 14.66
N THR A 136 10.32 0.32 15.67
CA THR A 136 9.98 -0.15 17.02
C THR A 136 8.49 -0.45 17.09
N GLU A 137 8.12 -1.51 17.80
CA GLU A 137 6.72 -1.75 18.18
C GLU A 137 6.17 -0.52 18.87
N VAL A 138 4.96 -0.11 18.47
CA VAL A 138 4.31 1.05 19.07
C VAL A 138 3.64 0.56 20.35
N ASP A 139 4.02 1.12 21.50
CA ASP A 139 3.30 0.90 22.74
C ASP A 139 1.92 1.58 22.62
N GLU A 140 0.85 0.84 22.96
CA GLU A 140 -0.54 1.35 22.92
C GLU A 140 -0.70 2.64 23.74
N SER A 141 0.16 2.85 24.74
CA SER A 141 0.19 4.06 25.56
C SER A 141 0.56 5.34 24.79
N GLU A 142 1.44 5.25 23.78
CA GLU A 142 1.89 6.39 22.97
C GLU A 142 0.84 6.82 21.94
N ILE A 143 0.04 5.87 21.43
CA ILE A 143 -1.05 6.15 20.47
C ILE A 143 -2.14 6.99 21.15
N MET A 144 -2.53 6.63 22.37
CA MET A 144 -3.53 7.37 23.16
C MET A 144 -3.10 8.81 23.46
N GLU A 145 -1.80 9.04 23.67
CA GLU A 145 -1.30 10.38 23.95
C GLU A 145 -1.28 11.25 22.68
N THR A 146 -0.93 10.66 21.55
CA THR A 146 -0.90 11.33 20.24
C THR A 146 -2.29 11.70 19.74
N GLU A 147 -3.27 10.79 19.83
CA GLU A 147 -4.67 11.08 19.47
C GLU A 147 -5.29 12.17 20.37
N LYS A 148 -4.92 12.20 21.65
CA LYS A 148 -5.39 13.20 22.61
C LYS A 148 -4.82 14.59 22.31
N LEU A 149 -3.58 14.67 21.82
CA LEU A 149 -2.95 15.92 21.39
C LEU A 149 -3.58 16.45 20.10
N GLU A 150 -3.78 15.59 19.09
CA GLU A 150 -4.41 16.00 17.81
C GLU A 150 -5.86 16.48 18.02
N ASN A 151 -6.64 15.79 18.85
CA ASN A 151 -8.01 16.23 19.19
C ASN A 151 -8.03 17.55 19.97
N LYS A 152 -7.01 17.83 20.78
CA LYS A 152 -6.91 19.08 21.54
C LYS A 152 -6.60 20.26 20.60
N GLU A 153 -5.79 20.04 19.57
CA GLU A 153 -5.45 21.03 18.55
C GLU A 153 -6.66 21.35 17.65
N LYS A 154 -7.34 20.33 17.12
CA LYS A 154 -8.60 20.51 16.35
C LYS A 154 -9.68 21.26 17.14
N LYS A 155 -9.79 20.99 18.44
CA LYS A 155 -10.74 21.71 19.31
C LYS A 155 -10.35 23.19 19.48
N GLY A 156 -9.05 23.51 19.56
CA GLY A 156 -8.55 24.88 19.63
C GLY A 156 -8.93 25.71 18.41
N ASP A 157 -8.72 25.18 17.20
CA ASP A 157 -9.02 25.87 15.94
C ASP A 157 -10.51 26.17 15.74
N SER A 158 -11.39 25.26 16.19
CA SER A 158 -12.85 25.46 16.11
C SER A 158 -13.33 26.67 16.92
N VAL A 159 -12.68 26.96 18.05
CA VAL A 159 -13.01 28.10 18.92
C VAL A 159 -12.54 29.41 18.30
N VAL A 160 -11.40 29.41 17.60
CA VAL A 160 -10.85 30.58 16.89
C VAL A 160 -11.76 30.99 15.70
N TRP A 161 -12.28 30.01 14.96
CA TRP A 161 -13.25 30.26 13.88
C TRP A 161 -14.58 30.84 14.38
N LEU A 162 -15.09 30.36 15.53
CA LEU A 162 -16.32 30.91 16.13
C LEU A 162 -16.12 32.34 16.64
N ALA A 163 -14.97 32.64 17.27
CA ALA A 163 -14.66 33.98 17.76
C ALA A 163 -14.53 35.00 16.62
N THR A 164 -13.87 34.62 15.51
CA THR A 164 -13.74 35.49 14.32
C THR A 164 -15.09 35.75 13.65
N ALA A 165 -15.97 34.75 13.54
CA ALA A 165 -17.32 34.92 12.99
C ALA A 165 -18.18 35.89 13.80
N ILE A 166 -18.10 35.84 15.14
CA ILE A 166 -18.84 36.77 16.02
C ILE A 166 -18.34 38.21 15.86
N ILE A 167 -17.02 38.42 15.74
CA ILE A 167 -16.45 39.76 15.54
C ILE A 167 -16.90 40.36 14.20
N ILE A 168 -16.93 39.56 13.13
CA ILE A 168 -17.39 40.00 11.80
C ILE A 168 -18.89 40.36 11.84
N ALA A 169 -19.71 39.57 12.52
CA ALA A 169 -21.14 39.85 12.68
C ALA A 169 -21.39 41.16 13.46
N LEU A 170 -20.65 41.41 14.53
CA LEU A 170 -20.76 42.65 15.31
C LEU A 170 -20.31 43.88 14.51
N ALA A 171 -19.22 43.77 13.74
CA ALA A 171 -18.73 44.86 12.90
C ALA A 171 -19.74 45.22 11.79
N SER A 172 -20.36 44.23 11.17
CA SER A 172 -21.36 44.44 10.12
C SER A 172 -22.65 45.06 10.65
N ILE A 173 -23.12 44.66 11.84
CA ILE A 173 -24.25 45.32 12.52
C ILE A 173 -23.94 46.80 12.82
N LEU A 174 -22.74 47.10 13.33
CA LEU A 174 -22.34 48.48 13.64
C LEU A 174 -22.32 49.36 12.40
N LEU A 175 -21.86 48.82 11.27
CA LEU A 175 -21.78 49.53 9.99
C LEU A 175 -23.18 49.88 9.46
N ILE A 176 -24.15 48.97 9.60
CA ILE A 176 -25.56 49.20 9.25
C ILE A 176 -26.18 50.32 10.12
N VAL A 177 -25.90 50.33 11.43
CA VAL A 177 -26.42 51.36 12.35
C VAL A 177 -25.85 52.74 12.01
N ILE A 178 -24.57 52.83 11.66
CA ILE A 178 -23.92 54.09 11.25
C ILE A 178 -24.53 54.61 9.93
N LEU A 179 -24.74 53.73 8.95
CA LEU A 179 -25.34 54.11 7.66
C LEU A 179 -26.79 54.59 7.84
N LYS A 180 -27.56 53.99 8.76
CA LYS A 180 -28.95 54.41 9.04
C LYS A 180 -29.04 55.73 9.80
N LYS A 181 -28.03 56.11 10.60
CA LYS A 181 -27.97 57.41 11.30
C LYS A 181 -27.57 58.59 10.39
N ARG A 182 -27.01 58.33 9.21
CA ARG A 182 -26.55 59.36 8.26
C ARG A 182 -27.60 59.74 7.19
N LYS A 183 -28.82 59.22 7.29
CA LYS A 183 -29.94 59.49 6.40
C LYS A 183 -31.07 60.11 7.21
#